data_AF-B0BHI3-F1
#
_entry.id   AF-B0BHI3-F1
#
_cell.length_a   1.000
_cell.length_b   1.000
_cell.length_c   1.000
_cell.angle_alpha   90.00
_cell.angle_beta   90.00
_cell.angle_gamma   90.00
#
_symmetry.space_group_name_H-M   'P 1'
#
loop_
_entity.id
_entity.type
_entity.pdbx_description
1 polymer ?
#
loop_
_entity_poly.entity_id
_entity_poly.type
_entity_poly.pdbx_seq_one_letter_code
_entity_poly.pdbx_strand_id
1 'polypeptide(L)'
;MKNTLQICGLLMLMLMSSCSKSSVVTEEDLIGRWEVFIDMIDAEPGREGHIEYYDDGTWRRLLPKGNTINGLNSWTGHWDIRDDGTLEFKVDFNGEGEVTNIYKIEFLGEDIVISDKNRGLRERLVRQ
;
A
#
# COMPACT_ATOMS: atom_id res chain seq x y z
N MET A 1 -9.79 44.78 31.24
CA MET A 1 -10.11 44.21 29.90
C MET A 1 -8.83 43.67 29.22
N LYS A 2 -8.17 42.64 29.78
CA LYS A 2 -6.89 42.11 29.26
C LYS A 2 -6.84 40.58 29.08
N ASN A 3 -7.93 39.86 29.40
CA ASN A 3 -7.90 38.38 29.43
C ASN A 3 -8.56 37.71 28.22
N THR A 4 -9.24 38.46 27.36
CA THR A 4 -9.98 37.89 26.22
C THR A 4 -9.10 37.69 24.98
N LEU A 5 -8.01 38.46 24.84
CA LEU A 5 -7.16 38.42 23.64
C LEU A 5 -6.22 37.19 23.61
N GLN A 6 -5.84 36.64 24.77
CA GLN A 6 -4.89 35.52 24.85
C GLN A 6 -5.53 34.15 24.55
N ILE A 7 -6.83 34.01 24.81
CA ILE A 7 -7.54 32.72 24.62
C ILE A 7 -7.78 32.46 23.12
N CYS A 8 -8.05 33.50 22.33
CA CYS A 8 -8.24 33.36 20.89
C CYS A 8 -6.94 32.95 20.16
N GLY A 9 -5.77 33.39 20.65
CA GLY A 9 -4.47 33.02 20.07
C GLY A 9 -4.12 31.54 20.27
N LEU A 10 -4.46 30.96 21.43
CA LEU A 10 -4.22 29.53 21.68
C LEU A 10 -5.19 28.61 20.91
N LEU A 11 -6.44 29.04 20.70
CA LEU A 11 -7.43 28.24 19.97
C LEU A 11 -7.12 28.13 18.47
N MET A 12 -6.54 29.18 17.85
CA MET A 12 -6.13 29.11 16.44
C MET A 12 -4.92 28.19 16.21
N LEU A 13 -4.02 28.07 17.18
CA LEU A 13 -2.85 27.18 17.10
C LEU A 13 -3.21 25.70 17.22
N MET A 14 -4.33 25.35 17.87
CA MET A 14 -4.80 23.96 17.99
C MET A 14 -5.63 23.47 16.79
N LEU A 15 -6.05 24.35 15.87
CA LEU A 15 -6.83 23.97 14.69
C LEU A 15 -5.98 23.68 13.44
N MET A 16 -4.66 23.90 13.50
CA MET A 16 -3.76 23.65 12.35
C MET A 16 -3.05 22.30 12.38
N SER A 17 -3.34 21.43 13.35
CA SER A 17 -2.78 20.07 13.44
C SER A 17 -3.73 18.97 12.96
N SER A 18 -4.85 19.32 12.32
CA SER A 18 -5.48 18.37 11.39
C SER A 18 -4.62 18.31 10.13
N CYS A 19 -3.55 17.51 10.20
CA CYS A 19 -2.94 16.95 9.00
C CYS A 19 -4.04 16.21 8.25
N SER A 20 -4.65 16.89 7.27
CA SER A 20 -5.40 16.20 6.24
C SER A 20 -4.39 15.28 5.56
N LYS A 21 -4.46 13.99 5.90
CA LYS A 21 -3.64 12.96 5.24
C LYS A 21 -3.84 13.15 3.74
N SER A 22 -2.74 13.28 2.99
CA SER A 22 -2.78 13.39 1.53
C SER A 22 -3.69 12.29 0.99
N SER A 23 -4.54 12.61 0.02
CA SER A 23 -5.37 11.59 -0.66
C SER A 23 -4.55 10.68 -1.57
N VAL A 24 -3.28 11.01 -1.78
CA VAL A 24 -2.33 10.27 -2.62
C VAL A 24 -1.45 9.42 -1.71
N VAL A 25 -1.32 8.13 -2.04
CA VAL A 25 -0.43 7.20 -1.35
C VAL A 25 1.02 7.52 -1.72
N THR A 26 1.88 7.64 -0.72
CA THR A 26 3.32 7.88 -0.88
C THR A 26 4.14 6.63 -0.58
N GLU A 27 5.44 6.65 -0.89
CA GLU A 27 6.35 5.54 -0.55
C GLU A 27 6.37 5.27 0.96
N GLU A 28 6.44 6.32 1.77
CA GLU A 28 6.42 6.23 3.24
C GLU A 28 5.14 5.58 3.77
N ASP A 29 4.01 5.77 3.08
CA ASP A 29 2.76 5.14 3.46
C ASP A 29 2.78 3.63 3.24
N LEU A 30 3.53 3.13 2.24
CA LEU A 30 3.64 1.71 1.90
C LEU A 30 4.67 0.96 2.76
N ILE A 31 5.76 1.61 3.18
CA ILE A 31 6.84 0.95 3.90
C ILE A 31 6.31 0.26 5.17
N GLY A 32 6.68 -1.02 5.32
CA GLY A 32 6.25 -1.88 6.42
C GLY A 32 5.48 -3.11 5.96
N ARG A 33 4.87 -3.81 6.92
CA ARG A 33 4.20 -5.08 6.73
C ARG A 33 2.68 -4.94 6.71
N TRP A 34 2.06 -5.62 5.75
CA TRP A 34 0.62 -5.58 5.51
C TRP A 34 0.02 -6.97 5.44
N GLU A 35 -1.21 -7.11 5.90
CA GLU A 35 -2.07 -8.25 5.57
C GLU A 35 -2.78 -7.99 4.25
N VAL A 36 -2.77 -8.99 3.36
CA VAL A 36 -3.33 -8.87 2.01
C VAL A 36 -4.66 -9.61 1.92
N PHE A 37 -5.70 -8.89 1.51
CA PHE A 37 -7.00 -9.45 1.15
C PHE A 37 -7.23 -9.26 -0.34
N ILE A 38 -7.56 -10.32 -1.07
CA ILE A 38 -8.03 -10.20 -2.45
C ILE A 38 -9.55 -10.05 -2.42
N ASP A 39 -10.03 -8.90 -2.88
CA ASP A 39 -11.44 -8.70 -3.19
C ASP A 39 -11.65 -9.14 -4.65
N MET A 40 -12.14 -10.36 -4.88
CA MET A 40 -12.66 -10.72 -6.20
C MET A 40 -14.13 -10.30 -6.28
N ILE A 41 -14.54 -9.75 -7.42
CA ILE A 41 -15.88 -9.17 -7.65
C ILE A 41 -17.02 -10.14 -7.31
N ASP A 42 -16.76 -11.46 -7.32
CA ASP A 42 -17.75 -12.52 -7.06
C ASP A 42 -17.34 -13.52 -5.95
N ALA A 43 -16.38 -13.20 -5.07
CA ALA A 43 -15.97 -14.09 -3.98
C ALA A 43 -15.81 -13.35 -2.65
N GLU A 44 -16.00 -14.06 -1.53
CA GLU A 44 -15.65 -13.52 -0.22
C GLU A 44 -14.14 -13.15 -0.21
N PRO A 45 -13.77 -12.00 0.38
CA PRO A 45 -12.37 -11.60 0.48
C PRO A 45 -11.53 -12.69 1.13
N GLY A 46 -10.63 -13.28 0.35
CA GLY A 46 -9.72 -14.29 0.83
C GLY A 46 -8.47 -13.64 1.42
N ARG A 47 -8.09 -14.00 2.64
CA ARG A 47 -6.76 -13.65 3.17
C ARG A 47 -5.72 -14.43 2.38
N GLU A 48 -4.84 -13.72 1.70
CA GLU A 48 -3.82 -14.31 0.84
C GLU A 48 -2.42 -14.27 1.44
N GLY A 49 -2.25 -13.70 2.64
CA GLY A 49 -0.96 -13.71 3.34
C GLY A 49 -0.50 -12.31 3.68
N HIS A 50 0.79 -12.05 3.49
CA HIS A 50 1.41 -10.78 3.85
C HIS A 50 2.34 -10.28 2.76
N ILE A 51 2.40 -8.96 2.62
CA ILE A 51 3.41 -8.27 1.82
C ILE A 51 4.17 -7.29 2.72
N GLU A 52 5.45 -7.14 2.44
CA GLU A 52 6.34 -6.23 3.15
C GLU A 52 7.09 -5.36 2.14
N TYR A 53 7.06 -4.05 2.33
CA TYR A 53 7.76 -3.07 1.53
C TYR A 53 8.89 -2.46 2.35
N TYR A 54 10.08 -2.37 1.75
CA TYR A 54 11.28 -1.84 2.38
C TYR A 54 11.65 -0.48 1.78
N ASP A 55 12.40 0.31 2.54
CA ASP A 55 12.87 1.66 2.19
C ASP A 55 13.92 1.67 1.06
N ASP A 56 14.49 0.52 0.73
CA ASP A 56 15.41 0.33 -0.39
C ASP A 56 14.70 0.08 -1.74
N GLY A 57 13.36 0.18 -1.76
CA GLY A 57 12.54 -0.06 -2.96
C GLY A 57 12.35 -1.55 -3.27
N THR A 58 12.72 -2.46 -2.37
CA THR A 58 12.40 -3.89 -2.50
C THR A 58 11.11 -4.24 -1.78
N TRP A 59 10.47 -5.33 -2.21
CA TRP A 59 9.32 -5.90 -1.52
C TRP A 59 9.43 -7.42 -1.42
N ARG A 60 8.70 -8.00 -0.47
CA ARG A 60 8.54 -9.44 -0.30
C ARG A 60 7.09 -9.81 -0.03
N ARG A 61 6.52 -10.72 -0.81
CA ARG A 61 5.21 -11.33 -0.55
C ARG A 61 5.38 -12.75 -0.06
N LEU A 62 4.76 -13.05 1.07
CA LEU A 62 4.70 -14.37 1.67
C LEU A 62 3.34 -14.99 1.33
N LEU A 63 3.37 -16.13 0.65
CA LEU A 63 2.16 -16.88 0.31
C LEU A 63 1.62 -17.61 1.55
N PRO A 64 0.31 -17.94 1.60
CA PRO A 64 -0.26 -18.71 2.69
C PRO A 64 0.41 -20.07 2.81
N LYS A 65 0.50 -20.59 4.03
CA LYS A 65 1.07 -21.91 4.29
C LYS A 65 0.34 -22.97 3.45
N GLY A 66 1.07 -23.67 2.58
CA GLY A 66 0.53 -24.69 1.69
C GLY A 66 0.32 -24.23 0.24
N ASN A 67 0.40 -22.92 -0.02
CA ASN A 67 0.41 -22.37 -1.37
C ASN A 67 1.86 -22.11 -1.79
N THR A 68 2.32 -22.82 -2.81
CA THR A 68 3.61 -22.56 -3.47
C THR A 68 3.36 -22.33 -4.95
N ILE A 69 3.92 -21.26 -5.51
CA ILE A 69 3.97 -21.08 -6.96
C ILE A 69 5.40 -21.42 -7.39
N ASN A 70 5.56 -22.40 -8.27
CA ASN A 70 6.86 -22.93 -8.69
C ASN A 70 7.79 -23.37 -7.52
N GLY A 71 7.20 -23.88 -6.43
CA GLY A 71 7.96 -24.31 -5.24
C GLY A 71 8.46 -23.17 -4.34
N LEU A 72 8.19 -21.92 -4.69
CA LEU A 72 8.50 -20.75 -3.87
C LEU A 72 7.37 -20.47 -2.90
N ASN A 73 7.74 -20.22 -1.65
CA ASN A 73 6.84 -19.76 -0.58
C ASN A 73 6.82 -18.22 -0.44
N SER A 74 7.69 -17.54 -1.18
CA SER A 74 7.80 -16.10 -1.17
C SER A 74 8.31 -15.58 -2.51
N TRP A 75 7.83 -14.41 -2.89
CA TRP A 75 8.28 -13.68 -4.07
C TRP A 75 8.90 -12.36 -3.62
N THR A 76 9.96 -11.96 -4.31
CA THR A 76 10.67 -10.70 -4.05
C THR A 76 10.85 -9.95 -5.34
N GLY A 77 10.87 -8.63 -5.24
CA GLY A 77 11.10 -7.78 -6.40
C GLY A 77 11.39 -6.34 -5.98
N HIS A 78 11.35 -5.46 -6.97
CA HIS A 78 11.42 -4.02 -6.78
C HIS A 78 10.05 -3.40 -6.98
N TRP A 79 9.83 -2.26 -6.32
CA TRP A 79 8.62 -1.45 -6.46
C TRP A 79 8.98 0.03 -6.55
N ASP A 80 8.09 0.81 -7.16
CA ASP A 80 8.21 2.26 -7.27
C ASP A 80 6.82 2.91 -7.40
N ILE A 81 6.64 4.10 -6.82
CA ILE A 81 5.44 4.91 -7.05
C ILE A 81 5.79 5.97 -8.09
N ARG A 82 5.18 5.86 -9.26
CA ARG A 82 5.41 6.77 -10.37
C ARG A 82 4.81 8.15 -10.09
N ASP A 83 5.29 9.17 -10.80
CA ASP A 83 4.79 10.55 -10.72
C ASP A 83 3.28 10.69 -10.96
N ASP A 84 2.66 9.74 -11.67
CA ASP A 84 1.22 9.72 -11.94
C ASP A 84 0.38 9.04 -10.84
N GLY A 85 1.01 8.63 -9.74
CA GLY A 85 0.36 7.96 -8.61
C GLY A 85 0.02 6.50 -8.87
N THR A 86 0.69 5.85 -9.85
CA THR A 86 0.60 4.40 -10.05
C THR A 86 1.75 3.66 -9.38
N LEU A 87 1.47 2.45 -8.90
CA LEU A 87 2.47 1.55 -8.32
C LEU A 87 3.01 0.62 -9.41
N GLU A 88 4.32 0.61 -9.61
CA GLU A 88 5.01 -0.30 -10.51
C GLU A 88 5.70 -1.42 -9.71
N PHE A 89 5.48 -2.67 -10.10
CA PHE A 89 6.18 -3.84 -9.56
C PHE A 89 7.06 -4.48 -10.62
N LYS A 90 8.32 -4.72 -10.27
CA LYS A 90 9.29 -5.44 -11.10
C LYS A 90 9.74 -6.71 -10.40
N VAL A 91 9.64 -7.83 -11.10
CA VAL A 91 10.15 -9.13 -10.62
C VAL A 91 11.05 -9.70 -11.69
N ASP A 92 12.30 -9.98 -11.33
CA ASP A 92 13.22 -10.76 -12.15
C ASP A 92 13.03 -12.24 -11.83
N PHE A 93 12.70 -13.02 -12.86
CA PHE A 93 12.62 -14.47 -12.76
C PHE A 93 13.96 -15.11 -13.11
N ASN A 94 14.98 -14.91 -12.27
CA ASN A 94 16.31 -15.55 -12.37
C ASN A 94 16.89 -15.60 -13.80
N GLY A 95 16.78 -14.51 -14.56
CA GLY A 95 17.32 -14.44 -15.93
C GLY A 95 16.41 -14.95 -17.04
N GLU A 96 15.18 -15.36 -16.73
CA GLU A 96 14.12 -15.61 -17.72
C GLU A 96 13.45 -14.32 -18.22
N GLY A 97 13.76 -13.19 -17.58
CA GLY A 97 13.28 -11.86 -17.94
C GLY A 97 12.69 -11.12 -16.75
N GLU A 98 12.56 -9.80 -16.92
CA GLU A 98 11.89 -8.93 -15.97
C GLU A 98 10.41 -8.81 -16.36
N VAL A 99 9.52 -9.08 -15.41
CA VAL A 99 8.10 -8.78 -15.56
C VAL A 99 7.80 -7.49 -14.80
N THR A 100 7.32 -6.49 -15.54
CA THR A 100 6.79 -5.25 -14.98
C THR A 100 5.27 -5.29 -14.97
N ASN A 101 4.65 -5.02 -13.82
CA ASN A 101 3.21 -4.82 -13.68
C ASN A 101 2.94 -3.42 -13.12
N ILE A 102 1.90 -2.74 -13.63
CA ILE A 102 1.54 -1.38 -13.22
C ILE A 102 0.12 -1.42 -12.66
N TYR A 103 -0.06 -0.84 -11.47
CA TYR A 103 -1.30 -0.86 -10.72
C TYR A 103 -1.73 0.55 -10.34
N LYS A 104 -3.05 0.76 -10.23
CA LYS A 104 -3.56 1.93 -9.54
C LYS A 104 -3.48 1.68 -8.03
N ILE A 105 -3.01 2.68 -7.28
CA ILE A 105 -2.95 2.65 -5.82
C ILE A 105 -3.75 3.80 -5.21
N GLU A 106 -4.52 3.55 -4.16
CA GLU A 106 -5.33 4.57 -3.48
C GLU A 106 -5.62 4.22 -2.02
N PHE A 107 -5.93 5.22 -1.20
CA PHE A 107 -6.45 5.00 0.15
C PHE A 107 -7.92 4.59 0.12
N LEU A 108 -8.29 3.68 1.02
CA LEU A 108 -9.67 3.37 1.40
C LEU A 108 -9.80 3.47 2.93
N GLY A 109 -10.06 4.68 3.42
CA GLY A 109 -9.97 4.96 4.86
C GLY A 109 -8.52 4.88 5.32
N GLU A 110 -8.21 3.93 6.19
CA GLU A 110 -6.84 3.67 6.67
C GLU A 110 -6.10 2.59 5.86
N ASP A 111 -6.85 1.82 5.06
CA ASP A 111 -6.31 0.76 4.21
C ASP A 111 -5.75 1.32 2.91
N ILE A 112 -4.83 0.58 2.29
CA ILE A 112 -4.35 0.86 0.93
C ILE A 112 -4.96 -0.16 -0.02
N VAL A 113 -5.44 0.30 -1.17
CA VAL A 113 -5.99 -0.55 -2.23
C VAL A 113 -5.10 -0.48 -3.45
N ILE A 114 -4.69 -1.65 -3.93
CA ILE A 114 -3.95 -1.83 -5.18
C ILE A 114 -4.88 -2.52 -6.16
N SER A 115 -5.03 -1.99 -7.38
CA SER A 115 -5.97 -2.55 -8.36
C SER A 115 -5.40 -2.59 -9.77
N ASP A 116 -5.75 -3.67 -10.47
CA ASP A 116 -5.54 -3.83 -11.91
C ASP A 116 -6.90 -3.98 -12.60
N LYS A 117 -7.33 -2.91 -13.26
CA LYS A 117 -8.62 -2.87 -13.97
C LYS A 117 -8.69 -3.87 -15.12
N ASN A 118 -7.57 -4.20 -15.75
CA ASN A 118 -7.55 -5.10 -16.90
C ASN A 118 -7.73 -6.56 -16.45
N ARG A 119 -7.25 -6.90 -15.25
CA ARG A 119 -7.32 -8.25 -14.68
C ARG A 119 -8.49 -8.44 -13.71
N GLY A 120 -9.22 -7.37 -13.38
CA GLY A 120 -10.29 -7.42 -12.38
C GLY A 120 -9.78 -7.75 -10.97
N LEU A 121 -8.49 -7.47 -10.72
CA LEU A 121 -7.83 -7.75 -9.44
C LEU A 121 -7.91 -6.52 -8.55
N ARG A 122 -8.29 -6.72 -7.29
CA ARG A 122 -8.24 -5.70 -6.25
C ARG A 122 -7.67 -6.31 -4.97
N GLU A 123 -6.56 -5.75 -4.51
CA GLU A 123 -5.91 -6.13 -3.27
C GLU A 123 -6.11 -5.01 -2.24
N ARG A 124 -6.52 -5.38 -1.03
CA ARG A 124 -6.62 -4.48 0.11
C ARG A 124 -5.55 -4.83 1.13
N LEU A 125 -4.70 -3.85 1.41
CA LEU A 125 -3.61 -3.91 2.36
C LEU A 125 -4.09 -3.32 3.69
N VAL A 126 -4.08 -4.16 4.72
CA VAL A 126 -4.46 -3.78 6.09
C VAL A 126 -3.20 -3.80 6.96
N ARG A 127 -2.95 -2.71 7.68
CA ARG A 127 -1.75 -2.58 8.53
C ARG A 127 -1.83 -3.57 9.71
N GLN A 128 -0.68 -4.15 10.09
CA GLN A 128 -0.56 -4.98 11.30
C GLN A 128 -0.24 -4.17 12.54
#